data_AF-A0AAJ2RAT4-F1
#
_entry.id   AF-A0AAJ2RAT4-F1
#
_cell.length_a   1.000
_cell.length_b   1.000
_cell.length_c   1.000
_cell.angle_alpha   90.00
_cell.angle_beta   90.00
_cell.angle_gamma   90.00
#
_symmetry.space_group_name_H-M   'P 1'
#
loop_
_entity.id
_entity.type
_entity.pdbx_description
1 polymer ?
#
loop_
_entity_poly.entity_id
_entity_poly.type
_entity_poly.pdbx_seq_one_letter_code
_entity_poly.pdbx_strand_id
1 'polypeptide(L)'
;MLIQVGELAKRAGITVRTLHHYEQTGLLLPSARSAAGYRLYNLADVQRLHMIQALAKAGLELAEIKDFLEQDTLSMPELLDAQIALLDKHMRSINTLRDQLVFLRTELAAGEEPDLESWLQTLELMNMYDRWFSKEELQQLPFVSQSERLSSLWAALVMEAQTLMSQKVDEADPRAIDLAIRWMERLEQDTAGKAEFLNRLNAMHSVEPQMRELTGITAQMTDYITRAFAESKLTIWQHYLTPEELAFTRTHYFDRLMEWPPLVAKLHQASRDRLDPASEDGQALAENWLELFQSYAGEDPVTQQKFHFAMQQEPHMLKGTWMTPDVLQWLQQAIGIMVQCRQAKIP
;
A
#
# COMPACT_ATOMS: atom_id res chain seq x y z
N MET A 1 29.23 23.03 -25.29
CA MET A 1 28.42 23.10 -26.54
C MET A 1 27.03 23.60 -26.15
N LEU A 2 26.43 24.51 -26.92
CA LEU A 2 25.09 25.06 -26.65
C LEU A 2 24.13 24.68 -27.77
N ILE A 3 22.91 24.25 -27.43
CA ILE A 3 21.86 23.84 -28.36
C ILE A 3 20.67 24.80 -28.30
N GLN A 4 20.10 25.16 -29.45
CA GLN A 4 18.94 26.02 -29.52
C GLN A 4 17.64 25.27 -29.16
N VAL A 5 16.66 25.99 -28.63
CA VAL A 5 15.35 25.43 -28.21
C VAL A 5 14.66 24.57 -29.26
N GLY A 6 14.70 24.96 -30.54
CA GLY A 6 14.05 24.19 -31.62
C GLY A 6 14.71 22.83 -31.85
N GLU A 7 16.04 22.80 -31.83
CA GLU A 7 16.81 21.56 -31.99
C GLU A 7 16.68 20.68 -30.74
N LEU A 8 16.67 21.28 -29.54
CA LEU A 8 16.46 20.54 -28.29
C LEU A 8 15.07 19.89 -28.25
N ALA A 9 14.02 20.65 -28.58
CA ALA A 9 12.64 20.15 -28.66
C ALA A 9 12.53 18.96 -29.62
N LYS A 10 13.12 19.10 -30.82
CA LYS A 10 13.12 18.06 -31.85
C LYS A 10 13.81 16.79 -31.37
N ARG A 11 14.98 16.89 -30.73
CA ARG A 11 15.72 15.72 -30.23
C ARG A 11 15.09 15.07 -29.01
N ALA A 12 14.49 15.88 -28.13
CA ALA A 12 13.81 15.41 -26.93
C ALA A 12 12.38 14.89 -27.21
N GLY A 13 11.89 14.99 -28.44
CA GLY A 13 10.55 14.52 -28.82
C GLY A 13 9.41 15.29 -28.18
N ILE A 14 9.64 16.55 -27.79
CA ILE A 14 8.63 17.43 -27.17
C ILE A 14 8.43 18.69 -28.01
N THR A 15 7.32 19.39 -27.77
CA THR A 15 7.08 20.64 -28.47
C THR A 15 7.92 21.77 -27.88
N VAL A 16 8.25 22.77 -28.70
CA VAL A 16 8.85 24.03 -28.21
C VAL A 16 7.96 24.69 -27.14
N ARG A 17 6.63 24.54 -27.25
CA ARG A 17 5.67 25.00 -26.26
C ARG A 17 5.87 24.32 -24.90
N THR A 18 6.19 23.03 -24.87
CA THR A 18 6.50 22.29 -23.63
C THR A 18 7.75 22.84 -22.96
N LEU A 19 8.82 23.11 -23.72
CA LEU A 19 10.03 23.74 -23.18
C LEU A 19 9.78 25.16 -22.65
N HIS A 20 8.93 25.95 -23.32
CA HIS A 20 8.52 27.25 -22.81
C HIS A 20 7.69 27.14 -21.53
N HIS A 21 6.83 26.12 -21.43
CA HIS A 21 6.07 25.86 -20.21
C HIS A 21 7.02 25.52 -19.05
N TYR A 22 8.03 24.69 -19.27
CA TYR A 22 9.03 24.37 -18.24
C TYR A 22 9.86 25.58 -17.80
N GLU A 23 10.16 26.50 -18.71
CA GLU A 23 10.79 27.77 -18.33
C GLU A 23 9.85 28.63 -17.49
N GLN A 24 8.57 28.73 -17.87
CA GLN A 24 7.55 29.51 -17.14
C GLN A 24 7.32 28.98 -15.71
N THR A 25 7.36 27.67 -15.51
CA THR A 25 7.21 27.05 -14.18
C THR A 25 8.52 27.04 -13.38
N GLY A 26 9.63 27.47 -13.98
CA GLY A 26 10.97 27.43 -13.40
C GLY A 26 11.60 26.04 -13.36
N LEU A 27 10.97 25.05 -13.99
CA LEU A 27 11.40 23.65 -14.00
C LEU A 27 12.67 23.45 -14.84
N LEU A 28 12.79 24.15 -15.97
CA LEU A 28 13.98 24.14 -16.83
C LEU A 28 14.26 25.54 -17.39
N LEU A 29 15.37 26.13 -16.98
CA LEU A 29 15.80 27.44 -17.45
C LEU A 29 16.87 27.31 -18.54
N PRO A 30 16.85 28.15 -19.59
CA PRO A 30 17.92 28.18 -20.57
C PRO A 30 19.19 28.78 -19.95
N SER A 31 20.32 28.11 -20.10
CA SER A 31 21.62 28.61 -19.64
C SER A 31 22.05 29.93 -20.28
N ALA A 32 21.60 30.22 -21.50
CA ALA A 32 21.91 31.47 -22.16
C ALA A 32 20.83 31.87 -23.19
N ARG A 33 20.95 33.09 -23.69
CA ARG A 33 20.23 33.56 -24.88
C ARG A 33 21.24 34.02 -25.93
N SER A 34 20.98 33.73 -27.20
CA SER A 34 21.82 34.21 -28.29
C SER A 34 21.62 35.72 -28.50
N ALA A 35 22.51 36.35 -29.28
CA ALA A 35 22.39 37.77 -29.65
C ALA A 35 21.07 38.09 -30.39
N ALA A 36 20.46 37.10 -31.06
CA ALA A 36 19.17 37.22 -31.72
C ALA A 36 17.97 36.83 -30.82
N GLY A 37 18.20 36.59 -29.52
CA GLY A 37 17.16 36.31 -28.52
C GLY A 37 16.74 34.84 -28.38
N TYR A 38 17.36 33.92 -29.13
CA TYR A 38 17.04 32.49 -29.05
C TYR A 38 17.55 31.88 -27.74
N ARG A 39 16.76 31.01 -27.12
CA ARG A 39 17.15 30.23 -25.93
C ARG A 39 18.22 29.20 -26.29
N LEU A 40 19.26 29.13 -25.46
CA LEU A 40 20.40 28.24 -25.59
C LEU A 40 20.53 27.39 -24.33
N TYR A 41 20.71 26.08 -24.53
CA TYR A 41 20.82 25.10 -23.46
C TYR A 41 22.19 24.44 -23.48
N ASN A 42 22.80 24.24 -22.31
CA ASN A 42 24.09 23.57 -22.16
C ASN A 42 23.91 22.08 -21.81
N LEU A 43 25.00 21.37 -21.49
CA LEU A 43 24.94 19.95 -21.13
C LEU A 43 24.12 19.69 -19.84
N ALA A 44 24.27 20.53 -18.83
CA ALA A 44 23.55 20.40 -17.57
C ALA A 44 22.04 20.59 -17.77
N ASP A 45 21.64 21.53 -18.63
CA ASP A 45 20.24 21.72 -18.98
C ASP A 45 19.65 20.50 -19.70
N VAL A 46 20.43 19.87 -20.57
CA VAL A 46 20.00 18.65 -21.28
C VAL A 46 19.89 17.48 -20.31
N GLN A 47 20.82 17.35 -19.36
CA GLN A 47 20.74 16.34 -18.29
C GLN A 47 19.51 16.57 -17.41
N ARG A 48 19.24 17.82 -17.01
CA ARG A 48 18.03 18.18 -16.26
C ARG A 48 16.76 17.90 -17.06
N LEU A 49 16.73 18.22 -18.35
CA LEU A 49 15.60 17.88 -19.22
C LEU A 49 15.38 16.37 -19.29
N HIS A 50 16.45 15.59 -19.37
CA HIS A 50 16.37 14.13 -19.34
C HIS A 50 15.76 13.63 -18.02
N MET A 51 16.17 14.18 -16.87
CA MET A 51 15.59 13.84 -15.57
C MET A 51 14.10 14.19 -15.50
N ILE A 52 13.72 15.39 -15.95
CA ILE A 52 12.31 15.82 -16.01
C ILE A 52 11.49 14.84 -16.83
N GLN A 53 11.98 14.42 -18.01
CA GLN A 53 11.27 13.48 -18.87
C GLN A 53 11.23 12.05 -18.28
N ALA A 54 12.28 11.61 -17.61
CA ALA A 54 12.30 10.30 -16.95
C ALA A 54 11.27 10.24 -15.81
N LEU A 55 11.25 11.25 -14.94
CA LEU A 55 10.32 11.35 -13.81
C LEU A 55 8.87 11.57 -14.27
N ALA A 56 8.64 12.39 -15.30
CA ALA A 56 7.30 12.56 -15.88
C ALA A 56 6.79 11.27 -16.55
N LYS A 57 7.66 10.47 -17.16
CA LYS A 57 7.29 9.13 -17.68
C LYS A 57 7.05 8.11 -16.56
N ALA A 58 7.64 8.33 -15.40
CA ALA A 58 7.31 7.61 -14.18
C ALA A 58 6.02 8.15 -13.52
N GLY A 59 5.30 9.10 -14.11
CA GLY A 59 3.97 9.51 -13.62
C GLY A 59 4.01 10.55 -12.50
N LEU A 60 5.17 11.11 -12.16
CA LEU A 60 5.22 12.24 -11.23
C LEU A 60 4.65 13.51 -11.89
N GLU A 61 3.93 14.31 -11.12
CA GLU A 61 3.44 15.60 -11.58
C GLU A 61 4.58 16.62 -11.68
N LEU A 62 4.45 17.59 -12.59
CA LEU A 62 5.52 18.58 -12.84
C LEU A 62 5.90 19.40 -11.60
N ALA A 63 4.99 19.58 -10.64
CA ALA A 63 5.25 20.24 -9.38
C ALA A 63 6.15 19.38 -8.47
N GLU A 64 5.85 18.09 -8.34
CA GLU A 64 6.64 17.13 -7.55
C GLU A 64 8.05 16.94 -8.15
N ILE A 65 8.14 16.91 -9.48
CA ILE A 65 9.43 16.84 -10.19
C ILE A 65 10.27 18.06 -9.87
N LYS A 66 9.68 19.25 -9.78
CA LYS A 66 10.40 20.47 -9.45
C LYS A 66 11.02 20.38 -8.06
N ASP A 67 10.21 20.05 -7.06
CA ASP A 67 10.64 19.92 -5.67
C ASP A 67 11.73 18.85 -5.52
N PHE A 68 11.56 17.72 -6.21
CA PHE A 68 12.53 16.63 -6.24
C PHE A 68 13.88 17.05 -6.82
N LEU A 69 13.86 17.79 -7.94
CA LEU A 69 15.07 18.27 -8.62
C LEU A 69 15.73 19.48 -7.92
N GLU A 70 15.07 20.06 -6.92
CA GLU A 70 15.62 21.11 -6.06
C GLU A 70 16.24 20.55 -4.77
N GLN A 71 15.91 19.30 -4.40
CA GLN A 71 16.37 18.67 -3.15
C GLN A 71 17.75 17.97 -3.26
N ASP A 72 18.41 17.95 -4.42
CA ASP A 72 19.76 17.38 -4.64
C ASP A 72 19.96 15.93 -4.14
N THR A 73 18.86 15.16 -4.05
CA THR A 73 18.83 13.87 -3.32
C THR A 73 19.35 12.66 -4.09
N LEU A 74 19.48 12.72 -5.43
CA LEU A 74 19.98 11.59 -6.23
C LEU A 74 21.03 12.04 -7.25
N SER A 75 22.09 11.24 -7.38
CA SER A 75 23.09 11.43 -8.43
C SER A 75 22.58 10.94 -9.79
N MET A 76 23.09 11.51 -10.89
CA MET A 76 22.74 11.10 -12.26
C MET A 76 22.91 9.59 -12.53
N PRO A 77 23.98 8.91 -12.05
CA PRO A 77 24.10 7.47 -12.18
C PRO A 77 22.97 6.69 -11.50
N GLU A 78 22.59 7.05 -10.27
CA GLU A 78 21.52 6.35 -9.53
C GLU A 78 20.16 6.48 -10.22
N LEU A 79 19.88 7.63 -10.82
CA LEU A 79 18.68 7.85 -11.63
C LEU A 79 18.69 7.02 -12.93
N LEU A 80 19.84 6.93 -13.60
CA LEU A 80 19.99 6.11 -14.79
C LEU A 80 19.84 4.62 -14.45
N ASP A 81 20.40 4.17 -13.33
CA ASP A 81 20.26 2.78 -12.86
C ASP A 81 18.81 2.45 -12.51
N ALA A 82 18.09 3.35 -11.83
CA ALA A 82 16.67 3.20 -11.56
C ALA A 82 15.83 3.15 -12.86
N GLN A 83 16.17 3.99 -13.85
CA GLN A 83 15.51 3.99 -15.14
C GLN A 83 15.79 2.70 -15.94
N ILE A 84 17.02 2.21 -15.91
CA ILE A 84 17.40 0.91 -16.51
C ILE A 84 16.60 -0.22 -15.85
N ALA A 85 16.55 -0.26 -14.52
CA ALA A 85 15.81 -1.30 -13.80
C ALA A 85 14.30 -1.30 -14.12
N LEU A 86 13.70 -0.11 -14.25
CA LEU A 86 12.29 0.04 -14.66
C LEU A 86 12.07 -0.46 -16.10
N LEU A 87 12.97 -0.10 -17.02
CA LEU A 87 12.90 -0.56 -18.41
C LEU A 87 13.10 -2.08 -18.51
N ASP A 88 14.03 -2.66 -17.77
CA ASP A 88 14.26 -4.11 -17.71
C ASP A 88 13.04 -4.85 -17.18
N LYS A 89 12.32 -4.25 -16.24
CA LYS A 89 11.06 -4.79 -15.75
C LYS A 89 9.96 -4.73 -16.80
N HIS A 90 9.78 -3.60 -17.48
CA HIS A 90 8.83 -3.52 -18.59
C HIS A 90 9.17 -4.50 -19.72
N MET A 91 10.44 -4.67 -20.06
CA MET A 91 10.88 -5.64 -21.05
C MET A 91 10.51 -7.07 -20.64
N ARG A 92 10.66 -7.43 -19.35
CA ARG A 92 10.22 -8.73 -18.85
C ARG A 92 8.72 -8.94 -19.02
N SER A 93 7.88 -8.00 -18.58
CA SER A 93 6.42 -8.10 -18.74
C SER A 93 5.99 -8.20 -20.21
N ILE A 94 6.60 -7.39 -21.08
CA ILE A 94 6.34 -7.42 -22.53
C ILE A 94 6.78 -8.75 -23.13
N ASN A 95 7.93 -9.29 -22.71
CA ASN A 95 8.41 -10.58 -23.19
C ASN A 95 7.50 -11.73 -22.74
N THR A 96 7.00 -11.72 -21.50
CA THR A 96 6.03 -12.72 -21.02
C THR A 96 4.75 -12.70 -21.85
N LEU A 97 4.17 -11.52 -22.10
CA LEU A 97 2.99 -11.40 -22.96
C LEU A 97 3.29 -11.85 -24.39
N ARG A 98 4.46 -11.48 -24.93
CA ARG A 98 4.89 -11.90 -26.26
C ARG A 98 4.99 -13.41 -26.37
N ASP A 99 5.60 -14.06 -25.39
CA ASP A 99 5.82 -15.51 -25.40
C ASP A 99 4.48 -16.26 -25.28
N GLN A 100 3.54 -15.74 -24.48
CA GLN A 100 2.17 -16.27 -24.43
C GLN A 100 1.43 -16.13 -25.76
N LEU A 101 1.53 -14.97 -26.43
CA LEU A 101 0.93 -14.77 -27.74
C LEU A 101 1.57 -15.66 -28.81
N VAL A 102 2.88 -15.92 -28.71
CA VAL A 102 3.59 -16.87 -29.59
C VAL A 102 3.11 -18.29 -29.35
N PHE A 103 2.90 -18.69 -28.10
CA PHE A 103 2.32 -19.99 -27.73
C PHE A 103 0.93 -20.16 -28.35
N LEU A 104 0.00 -19.24 -28.08
CA LEU A 104 -1.36 -19.26 -28.64
C LEU A 104 -1.37 -19.34 -30.17
N ARG A 105 -0.54 -18.54 -30.84
CA ARG A 105 -0.43 -18.57 -32.31
C ARG A 105 0.06 -19.93 -32.82
N THR A 106 0.95 -20.59 -32.09
CA THR A 106 1.55 -21.86 -32.50
C THR A 106 0.53 -23.00 -32.39
N GLU A 107 -0.26 -23.04 -31.32
CA GLU A 107 -1.37 -24.01 -31.17
C GLU A 107 -2.44 -23.82 -32.26
N LEU A 108 -2.88 -22.58 -32.48
CA LEU A 108 -3.83 -22.25 -33.55
C LEU A 108 -3.32 -22.65 -34.94
N ALA A 109 -2.01 -22.47 -35.20
CA ALA A 109 -1.41 -22.86 -36.47
C ALA A 109 -1.26 -24.39 -36.63
N ALA A 110 -1.18 -25.13 -35.53
CA ALA A 110 -1.18 -26.59 -35.51
C ALA A 110 -2.59 -27.19 -35.71
N GLY A 111 -3.63 -26.34 -35.75
CA GLY A 111 -5.03 -26.77 -35.87
C GLY A 111 -5.66 -27.17 -34.53
N GLU A 112 -5.00 -26.86 -33.41
CA GLU A 112 -5.51 -27.03 -32.06
C GLU A 112 -6.22 -25.75 -31.61
N GLU A 113 -7.30 -25.89 -30.83
CA GLU A 113 -7.95 -24.74 -30.19
C GLU A 113 -7.30 -24.53 -28.82
N PRO A 114 -6.61 -23.40 -28.58
CA PRO A 114 -6.08 -23.09 -27.26
C PRO A 114 -7.22 -23.07 -26.26
N ASP A 115 -6.98 -23.65 -25.09
CA ASP A 115 -7.99 -23.74 -24.05
C ASP A 115 -8.37 -22.37 -23.47
N LEU A 116 -9.49 -22.35 -22.75
CA LEU A 116 -10.02 -21.15 -22.12
C LEU A 116 -9.00 -20.52 -21.14
N GLU A 117 -8.17 -21.34 -20.49
CA GLU A 117 -7.13 -20.90 -19.55
C GLU A 117 -6.04 -20.09 -20.26
N SER A 118 -5.59 -20.52 -21.42
CA SER A 118 -4.58 -19.83 -22.23
C SER A 118 -5.08 -18.49 -22.79
N TRP A 119 -6.36 -18.41 -23.14
CA TRP A 119 -7.02 -17.16 -23.54
C TRP A 119 -7.23 -16.19 -22.38
N LEU A 120 -7.62 -16.69 -21.20
CA LEU A 120 -7.78 -15.88 -19.99
C LEU A 120 -6.44 -15.34 -19.48
N GLN A 121 -5.39 -16.16 -19.45
CA GLN A 121 -4.03 -15.76 -19.10
C GLN A 121 -3.50 -14.63 -20.00
N THR A 122 -3.88 -14.64 -21.29
CA THR A 122 -3.52 -13.57 -22.23
C THR A 122 -4.26 -12.27 -21.92
N LEU A 123 -5.55 -12.35 -21.58
CA LEU A 123 -6.37 -11.19 -21.17
C LEU A 123 -5.93 -10.63 -19.80
N GLU A 124 -5.43 -11.48 -18.91
CA GLU A 124 -4.90 -11.14 -17.57
C GLU A 124 -3.55 -10.45 -17.64
N LEU A 125 -2.61 -10.98 -18.44
CA LEU A 125 -1.33 -10.33 -18.73
C LEU A 125 -1.51 -8.95 -19.40
N MET A 126 -2.68 -8.72 -20.01
CA MET A 126 -3.07 -7.42 -20.56
C MET A 126 -3.71 -6.45 -19.54
N ASN A 127 -4.23 -6.88 -18.36
CA ASN A 127 -5.09 -6.03 -17.51
C ASN A 127 -4.99 -6.18 -15.96
N MET A 128 -4.20 -7.11 -15.40
CA MET A 128 -4.37 -7.56 -14.00
C MET A 128 -4.07 -6.49 -12.91
N TYR A 129 -3.05 -5.64 -13.08
CA TYR A 129 -2.69 -4.64 -12.06
C TYR A 129 -3.31 -3.25 -12.31
N ASP A 130 -3.55 -2.91 -13.58
CA ASP A 130 -4.08 -1.61 -13.99
C ASP A 130 -5.56 -1.40 -13.58
N ARG A 131 -6.29 -2.46 -13.19
CA ARG A 131 -7.70 -2.37 -12.71
C ARG A 131 -7.85 -2.09 -11.21
N TRP A 132 -6.85 -2.41 -10.38
CA TRP A 132 -6.95 -2.34 -8.92
C TRP A 132 -6.01 -1.29 -8.30
N PHE A 133 -4.96 -0.91 -9.01
CA PHE A 133 -4.00 0.10 -8.59
C PHE A 133 -3.71 1.04 -9.76
N SER A 134 -3.67 2.34 -9.49
CA SER A 134 -3.16 3.31 -10.45
C SER A 134 -1.66 3.09 -10.71
N LYS A 135 -1.16 3.65 -11.81
CA LYS A 135 0.27 3.52 -12.16
C LYS A 135 1.17 4.18 -11.13
N GLU A 136 0.72 5.27 -10.51
CA GLU A 136 1.40 5.96 -9.41
C GLU A 136 1.43 5.09 -8.14
N GLU A 137 0.33 4.40 -7.81
CA GLU A 137 0.27 3.51 -6.65
C GLU A 137 1.11 2.25 -6.82
N LEU A 138 1.17 1.68 -8.02
CA LEU A 138 2.02 0.52 -8.34
C LEU A 138 3.50 0.80 -8.12
N GLN A 139 3.94 2.05 -8.27
CA GLN A 139 5.34 2.43 -7.99
C GLN A 139 5.64 2.52 -6.49
N GLN A 140 4.62 2.81 -5.69
CA GLN A 140 4.74 2.92 -4.23
C GLN A 140 4.56 1.58 -3.52
N LEU A 141 4.22 0.51 -4.25
CA LEU A 141 4.03 -0.84 -3.72
C LEU A 141 5.33 -1.64 -3.72
N PRO A 142 5.85 -2.06 -2.54
CA PRO A 142 7.03 -2.93 -2.45
C PRO A 142 6.89 -4.25 -3.20
N PHE A 143 5.67 -4.80 -3.30
CA PHE A 143 5.39 -6.04 -4.04
C PHE A 143 5.77 -5.98 -5.54
N VAL A 144 5.74 -4.77 -6.10
CA VAL A 144 5.96 -4.51 -7.52
C VAL A 144 7.46 -4.34 -7.82
N SER A 145 8.31 -3.99 -6.84
CA SER A 145 9.75 -3.73 -7.04
C SER A 145 10.67 -4.90 -6.64
N GLN A 146 10.21 -5.87 -5.83
CA GLN A 146 11.04 -6.98 -5.31
C GLN A 146 10.44 -8.39 -5.56
N SER A 147 9.85 -8.63 -6.73
CA SER A 147 8.93 -9.75 -6.99
C SER A 147 9.46 -11.17 -6.67
N GLU A 148 10.72 -11.51 -6.96
CA GLU A 148 11.23 -12.89 -6.74
C GLU A 148 11.50 -13.23 -5.26
N ARG A 149 12.14 -12.31 -4.52
CA ARG A 149 12.41 -12.51 -3.09
C ARG A 149 11.12 -12.41 -2.27
N LEU A 150 10.20 -11.52 -2.65
CA LEU A 150 8.91 -11.42 -1.99
C LEU A 150 8.04 -12.66 -2.25
N SER A 151 8.00 -13.16 -3.49
CA SER A 151 7.26 -14.37 -3.85
C SER A 151 7.75 -15.61 -3.07
N SER A 152 9.06 -15.82 -2.96
CA SER A 152 9.62 -16.94 -2.20
C SER A 152 9.32 -16.88 -0.70
N LEU A 153 9.31 -15.68 -0.11
CA LEU A 153 8.96 -15.49 1.30
C LEU A 153 7.47 -15.75 1.55
N TRP A 154 6.58 -15.26 0.67
CA TRP A 154 5.15 -15.55 0.74
C TRP A 154 4.87 -17.03 0.53
N ALA A 155 5.53 -17.68 -0.43
CA ALA A 155 5.41 -19.12 -0.64
C ALA A 155 5.80 -19.92 0.62
N ALA A 156 6.85 -19.50 1.34
CA ALA A 156 7.23 -20.13 2.60
C ALA A 156 6.15 -19.99 3.68
N LEU A 157 5.58 -18.79 3.87
CA LEU A 157 4.51 -18.55 4.83
C LEU A 157 3.24 -19.36 4.48
N VAL A 158 2.86 -19.38 3.20
CA VAL A 158 1.71 -20.14 2.70
C VAL A 158 1.90 -21.63 2.93
N MET A 159 3.08 -22.19 2.60
CA MET A 159 3.37 -23.61 2.85
C MET A 159 3.35 -23.95 4.33
N GLU A 160 3.86 -23.06 5.19
CA GLU A 160 3.83 -23.25 6.64
C GLU A 160 2.38 -23.25 7.17
N ALA A 161 1.56 -22.31 6.72
CA ALA A 161 0.13 -22.27 7.06
C ALA A 161 -0.59 -23.54 6.61
N GLN A 162 -0.38 -23.99 5.37
CA GLN A 162 -0.96 -25.24 4.86
C GLN A 162 -0.54 -26.43 5.72
N THR A 163 0.73 -26.47 6.14
CA THR A 163 1.25 -27.55 6.99
C THR A 163 0.57 -27.57 8.35
N LEU A 164 0.50 -26.42 9.05
CA LEU A 164 -0.16 -26.32 10.35
C LEU A 164 -1.66 -26.68 10.27
N MET A 165 -2.36 -26.19 9.25
CA MET A 165 -3.77 -26.50 9.02
C MET A 165 -3.99 -28.00 8.71
N SER A 166 -3.12 -28.61 7.89
CA SER A 166 -3.21 -30.05 7.58
C SER A 166 -3.00 -30.94 8.81
N GLN A 167 -2.16 -30.48 9.74
CA GLN A 167 -1.91 -31.13 11.02
C GLN A 167 -2.98 -30.81 12.07
N LYS A 168 -3.94 -29.94 11.74
CA LYS A 168 -5.01 -29.45 12.65
C LYS A 168 -4.43 -28.83 13.93
N VAL A 169 -3.36 -28.07 13.78
CA VAL A 169 -2.77 -27.30 14.89
C VAL A 169 -3.74 -26.19 15.29
N ASP A 170 -4.02 -26.10 16.59
CA ASP A 170 -4.94 -25.10 17.18
C ASP A 170 -4.45 -23.67 16.93
N GLU A 171 -5.36 -22.70 16.75
CA GLU A 171 -4.98 -21.31 16.47
C GLU A 171 -4.26 -20.64 17.66
N ALA A 172 -4.45 -21.15 18.88
CA ALA A 172 -3.75 -20.69 20.08
C ALA A 172 -2.38 -21.37 20.29
N ASP A 173 -1.98 -22.31 19.43
CA ASP A 173 -0.65 -22.94 19.50
C ASP A 173 0.43 -21.86 19.22
N PRO A 174 1.53 -21.83 20.01
CA PRO A 174 2.62 -20.87 19.80
C PRO A 174 3.17 -20.82 18.36
N ARG A 175 3.13 -21.95 17.62
CA ARG A 175 3.57 -22.02 16.22
C ARG A 175 2.60 -21.29 15.29
N ALA A 176 1.29 -21.41 15.53
CA ALA A 176 0.27 -20.72 14.75
C ALA A 176 0.33 -19.21 15.02
N ILE A 177 0.50 -18.82 16.28
CA ILE A 177 0.66 -17.43 16.70
C ILE A 177 1.91 -16.80 16.06
N ASP A 178 3.06 -17.48 16.12
CA ASP A 178 4.31 -16.99 15.50
C ASP A 178 4.17 -16.78 13.99
N LEU A 179 3.56 -17.76 13.30
CA LEU A 179 3.27 -17.65 11.87
C LEU A 179 2.37 -16.44 11.59
N ALA A 180 1.30 -16.26 12.37
CA ALA A 180 0.36 -15.17 12.17
C ALA A 180 0.98 -13.79 12.40
N ILE A 181 1.87 -13.65 13.40
CA ILE A 181 2.63 -12.42 13.63
C ILE A 181 3.52 -12.11 12.42
N ARG A 182 4.31 -13.09 11.95
CA ARG A 182 5.17 -12.91 10.76
C ARG A 182 4.36 -12.57 9.52
N TRP A 183 3.19 -13.19 9.36
CA TRP A 183 2.27 -12.92 8.26
C TRP A 183 1.78 -11.46 8.29
N MET A 184 1.31 -10.99 9.45
CA MET A 184 0.78 -9.64 9.60
C MET A 184 1.86 -8.56 9.46
N GLU A 185 3.03 -8.75 10.07
CA GLU A 185 4.17 -7.84 9.90
C GLU A 185 4.59 -7.74 8.43
N ARG A 186 4.56 -8.87 7.72
CA ARG A 186 4.90 -8.89 6.31
C ARG A 186 3.85 -8.21 5.45
N LEU A 187 2.57 -8.48 5.71
CA LEU A 187 1.47 -7.83 5.02
C LEU A 187 1.51 -6.31 5.20
N GLU A 188 1.84 -5.84 6.41
CA GLU A 188 2.02 -4.42 6.72
C GLU A 188 3.21 -3.80 5.95
N GLN A 189 4.34 -4.52 5.87
CA GLN A 189 5.50 -4.08 5.07
C GLN A 189 5.19 -4.01 3.57
N ASP A 190 4.56 -5.05 3.02
CA ASP A 190 4.31 -5.17 1.58
C ASP A 190 3.19 -4.25 1.09
N THR A 191 2.34 -3.77 2.01
CA THR A 191 1.37 -2.69 1.77
C THR A 191 1.93 -1.31 2.10
N ALA A 192 3.24 -1.18 2.36
CA ALA A 192 3.89 0.08 2.73
C ALA A 192 3.23 0.79 3.94
N GLY A 193 2.64 0.02 4.87
CA GLY A 193 1.90 0.56 6.01
C GLY A 193 0.60 1.27 5.64
N LYS A 194 0.08 1.09 4.42
CA LYS A 194 -1.15 1.75 3.94
C LYS A 194 -2.36 0.84 4.04
N ALA A 195 -3.29 1.16 4.93
CA ALA A 195 -4.53 0.39 5.13
C ALA A 195 -5.43 0.33 3.88
N GLU A 196 -5.36 1.36 3.03
CA GLU A 196 -6.07 1.39 1.74
C GLU A 196 -5.56 0.31 0.75
N PHE A 197 -4.28 -0.08 0.84
CA PHE A 197 -3.74 -1.19 0.05
C PHE A 197 -4.18 -2.53 0.61
N LEU A 198 -4.20 -2.69 1.94
CA LEU A 198 -4.76 -3.88 2.60
C LEU A 198 -6.22 -4.13 2.19
N ASN A 199 -7.07 -3.09 2.21
CA ASN A 199 -8.48 -3.19 1.82
C ASN A 199 -8.65 -3.68 0.38
N ARG A 200 -7.83 -3.17 -0.55
CA ARG A 200 -7.84 -3.61 -1.95
C ARG A 200 -7.34 -5.03 -2.11
N LEU A 201 -6.29 -5.43 -1.40
CA LEU A 201 -5.83 -6.83 -1.40
C LEU A 201 -6.90 -7.78 -0.89
N ASN A 202 -7.58 -7.43 0.22
CA ASN A 202 -8.67 -8.24 0.75
C ASN A 202 -9.85 -8.33 -0.23
N ALA A 203 -10.23 -7.22 -0.86
CA ALA A 203 -11.27 -7.20 -1.89
C ALA A 203 -10.87 -8.07 -3.10
N MET A 204 -9.62 -7.96 -3.56
CA MET A 204 -9.07 -8.74 -4.66
C MET A 204 -9.09 -10.26 -4.35
N HIS A 205 -8.64 -10.68 -3.16
CA HIS A 205 -8.70 -12.09 -2.73
C HIS A 205 -10.13 -12.63 -2.54
N SER A 206 -11.09 -11.75 -2.21
CA SER A 206 -12.49 -12.13 -2.07
C SER A 206 -13.22 -12.24 -3.41
N VAL A 207 -12.89 -11.37 -4.37
CA VAL A 207 -13.62 -11.22 -5.65
C VAL A 207 -13.00 -12.05 -6.76
N GLU A 208 -11.68 -12.24 -6.77
CA GLU A 208 -10.94 -12.89 -7.86
C GLU A 208 -10.55 -14.33 -7.46
N PRO A 209 -11.22 -15.39 -7.98
CA PRO A 209 -10.89 -16.78 -7.65
C PRO A 209 -9.45 -17.17 -8.02
N GLN A 210 -8.94 -16.59 -9.11
CA GLN A 210 -7.59 -16.81 -9.64
C GLN A 210 -6.49 -16.37 -8.68
N MET A 211 -6.76 -15.40 -7.80
CA MET A 211 -5.82 -15.02 -6.75
C MET A 211 -5.53 -16.16 -5.79
N ARG A 212 -6.52 -17.03 -5.53
CA ARG A 212 -6.33 -18.20 -4.67
C ARG A 212 -5.46 -19.24 -5.34
N GLU A 213 -5.57 -19.40 -6.65
CA GLU A 213 -4.78 -20.34 -7.44
C GLU A 213 -3.33 -19.87 -7.61
N LEU A 214 -3.12 -18.58 -7.85
CA LEU A 214 -1.79 -17.99 -8.02
C LEU A 214 -1.01 -17.87 -6.71
N THR A 215 -1.66 -17.47 -5.62
CA THR A 215 -0.99 -17.24 -4.33
C THR A 215 -1.03 -18.44 -3.39
N GLY A 216 -1.94 -19.39 -3.61
CA GLY A 216 -2.21 -20.48 -2.68
C GLY A 216 -2.91 -20.06 -1.37
N ILE A 217 -3.26 -18.77 -1.22
CA ILE A 217 -3.93 -18.23 -0.04
C ILE A 217 -5.44 -18.48 -0.17
N THR A 218 -5.98 -19.31 0.72
CA THR A 218 -7.41 -19.64 0.75
C THR A 218 -8.16 -18.80 1.79
N ALA A 219 -9.48 -18.74 1.69
CA ALA A 219 -10.32 -18.08 2.71
C ALA A 219 -10.12 -18.72 4.09
N GLN A 220 -10.11 -20.05 4.16
CA GLN A 220 -9.87 -20.79 5.41
C GLN A 220 -8.50 -20.48 6.02
N MET A 221 -7.47 -20.30 5.19
CA MET A 221 -6.15 -19.91 5.66
C MET A 221 -6.15 -18.48 6.21
N THR A 222 -6.83 -17.56 5.53
CA THR A 222 -6.97 -16.18 5.99
C THR A 222 -7.69 -16.13 7.35
N ASP A 223 -8.75 -16.92 7.50
CA ASP A 223 -9.48 -17.05 8.77
C ASP A 223 -8.60 -17.63 9.87
N TYR A 224 -7.83 -18.68 9.56
CA TYR A 224 -6.89 -19.34 10.49
C TYR A 224 -5.82 -18.35 10.99
N ILE A 225 -5.17 -17.63 10.07
CA ILE A 225 -4.18 -16.61 10.39
C ILE A 225 -4.79 -15.47 11.20
N THR A 226 -6.00 -15.02 10.84
CA THR A 226 -6.71 -13.95 11.57
C THR A 226 -7.00 -14.36 13.01
N ARG A 227 -7.45 -15.59 13.23
CA ARG A 227 -7.71 -16.15 14.58
C ARG A 227 -6.43 -16.33 15.39
N ALA A 228 -5.39 -16.89 14.79
CA ALA A 228 -4.10 -17.06 15.45
C ALA A 228 -3.46 -15.71 15.83
N PHE A 229 -3.60 -14.69 14.96
CA PHE A 229 -3.16 -13.33 15.29
C PHE A 229 -3.98 -12.71 16.43
N ALA A 230 -5.29 -12.95 16.47
CA ALA A 230 -6.13 -12.50 17.57
C ALA A 230 -5.71 -13.13 18.91
N GLU A 231 -5.38 -14.42 18.92
CA GLU A 231 -4.88 -15.11 20.12
C GLU A 231 -3.54 -14.54 20.61
N SER A 232 -2.70 -13.97 19.72
CA SER A 232 -1.50 -13.23 20.14
C SER A 232 -1.85 -12.04 21.03
N LYS A 233 -2.93 -11.30 20.69
CA LYS A 233 -3.41 -10.15 21.48
C LYS A 233 -4.15 -10.58 22.73
N LEU A 234 -4.99 -11.62 22.64
CA LEU A 234 -5.73 -12.17 23.80
C LEU A 234 -4.77 -12.69 24.88
N THR A 235 -3.65 -13.31 24.49
CA THR A 235 -2.62 -13.76 25.42
C THR A 235 -1.98 -12.60 26.18
N ILE A 236 -1.78 -11.45 25.54
CA ILE A 236 -1.29 -10.25 26.21
C ILE A 236 -2.35 -9.72 27.17
N TRP A 237 -3.60 -9.54 26.70
CA TRP A 237 -4.70 -9.03 27.52
C TRP A 237 -5.03 -9.88 28.73
N GLN A 238 -4.76 -11.18 28.70
CA GLN A 238 -4.91 -12.06 29.86
C GLN A 238 -4.10 -11.59 31.09
N HIS A 239 -3.01 -10.85 30.92
CA HIS A 239 -2.23 -10.29 32.01
C HIS A 239 -2.85 -9.03 32.65
N TYR A 240 -3.81 -8.41 31.97
CA TYR A 240 -4.42 -7.13 32.35
C TYR A 240 -5.90 -7.27 32.74
N LEU A 241 -6.60 -8.23 32.15
CA LEU A 241 -8.04 -8.44 32.32
C LEU A 241 -8.35 -9.54 33.34
N THR A 242 -9.51 -9.45 33.98
CA THR A 242 -10.06 -10.55 34.78
C THR A 242 -10.53 -11.70 33.87
N PRO A 243 -10.72 -12.92 34.40
CA PRO A 243 -11.23 -14.04 33.62
C PRO A 243 -12.58 -13.78 32.95
N GLU A 244 -13.47 -13.01 33.58
CA GLU A 244 -14.78 -12.65 33.04
C GLU A 244 -14.66 -11.64 31.89
N GLU A 245 -13.85 -10.58 32.08
CA GLU A 245 -13.56 -9.59 31.05
C GLU A 245 -12.88 -10.23 29.82
N LEU A 246 -11.92 -11.13 30.04
CA LEU A 246 -11.25 -11.85 28.97
C LEU A 246 -12.19 -12.80 28.23
N ALA A 247 -13.10 -13.49 28.94
CA ALA A 247 -14.10 -14.37 28.32
C ALA A 247 -15.07 -13.59 27.42
N PHE A 248 -15.52 -12.42 27.88
CA PHE A 248 -16.31 -11.49 27.08
C PHE A 248 -15.54 -11.08 25.83
N THR A 249 -14.29 -10.62 26.01
CA THR A 249 -13.42 -10.18 24.92
C THR A 249 -13.23 -11.28 23.88
N ARG A 250 -12.87 -12.51 24.30
CA ARG A 250 -12.65 -13.63 23.38
C ARG A 250 -13.91 -14.00 22.58
N THR A 251 -15.09 -13.83 23.17
CA THR A 251 -16.36 -14.12 22.50
C THR A 251 -16.66 -13.06 21.43
N HIS A 252 -16.46 -11.78 21.74
CA HIS A 252 -16.89 -10.67 20.89
C HIS A 252 -15.79 -10.07 20.01
N TYR A 253 -14.53 -10.48 20.17
CA TYR A 253 -13.39 -9.93 19.42
C TYR A 253 -13.58 -10.02 17.90
N PHE A 254 -14.19 -11.11 17.43
CA PHE A 254 -14.35 -11.38 16.00
C PHE A 254 -15.63 -10.78 15.40
N ASP A 255 -16.57 -10.27 16.21
CA ASP A 255 -17.90 -9.84 15.76
C ASP A 255 -17.84 -8.73 14.70
N ARG A 256 -16.93 -7.77 14.90
CA ARG A 256 -16.76 -6.60 14.03
C ARG A 256 -15.32 -6.41 13.55
N LEU A 257 -14.51 -7.48 13.57
CA LEU A 257 -13.08 -7.41 13.24
C LEU A 257 -12.82 -6.86 11.83
N MET A 258 -13.64 -7.24 10.85
CA MET A 258 -13.49 -6.83 9.45
C MET A 258 -13.89 -5.37 9.17
N GLU A 259 -14.46 -4.66 10.15
CA GLU A 259 -14.79 -3.24 10.04
C GLU A 259 -13.61 -2.32 10.39
N TRP A 260 -12.55 -2.87 11.00
CA TRP A 260 -11.35 -2.11 11.37
C TRP A 260 -10.55 -1.59 10.16
N PRO A 261 -10.18 -2.42 9.15
CA PRO A 261 -9.42 -1.94 7.99
C PRO A 261 -10.05 -0.76 7.22
N PRO A 262 -11.36 -0.73 6.92
CA PRO A 262 -11.97 0.44 6.28
C PRO A 262 -12.04 1.66 7.20
N LEU A 263 -12.21 1.49 8.52
CA LEU A 263 -12.13 2.60 9.47
C LEU A 263 -10.70 3.19 9.52
N VAL A 264 -9.68 2.35 9.65
CA VAL A 264 -8.28 2.78 9.69
C VAL A 264 -7.92 3.54 8.42
N ALA A 265 -8.35 3.08 7.24
CA ALA A 265 -8.14 3.82 5.99
C ALA A 265 -8.78 5.22 6.02
N LYS A 266 -9.99 5.38 6.57
CA LYS A 266 -10.62 6.69 6.75
C LYS A 266 -9.87 7.57 7.77
N LEU A 267 -9.35 6.99 8.85
CA LEU A 267 -8.54 7.72 9.83
C LEU A 267 -7.22 8.23 9.23
N HIS A 268 -6.57 7.41 8.39
CA HIS A 268 -5.42 7.85 7.59
C HIS A 268 -5.78 9.02 6.67
N GLN A 269 -6.91 8.91 5.96
CA GLN A 269 -7.37 9.99 5.09
C GLN A 269 -7.63 11.28 5.86
N ALA A 270 -8.35 11.20 6.99
CA ALA A 270 -8.63 12.35 7.86
C ALA A 270 -7.34 13.02 8.37
N SER A 271 -6.34 12.22 8.76
CA SER A 271 -5.03 12.73 9.18
C SER A 271 -4.27 13.41 8.03
N ARG A 272 -4.24 12.80 6.84
CA ARG A 272 -3.61 13.38 5.62
C ARG A 272 -4.27 14.70 5.22
N ASP A 273 -5.59 14.76 5.26
CA ASP A 273 -6.38 15.94 4.89
C ASP A 273 -6.38 17.01 6.00
N ARG A 274 -5.76 16.74 7.15
CA ARG A 274 -5.76 17.60 8.34
C ARG A 274 -7.18 17.97 8.77
N LEU A 275 -8.10 17.01 8.70
CA LEU A 275 -9.47 17.15 9.14
C LEU A 275 -9.48 17.58 10.61
N ASP A 276 -10.28 18.59 10.95
CA ASP A 276 -10.44 19.03 12.33
C ASP A 276 -11.05 17.91 13.18
N PRO A 277 -10.36 17.42 14.23
CA PRO A 277 -10.91 16.40 15.13
C PRO A 277 -12.24 16.79 15.79
N ALA A 278 -12.53 18.09 15.92
CA ALA A 278 -13.79 18.61 16.47
C ALA A 278 -14.93 18.71 15.45
N SER A 279 -14.65 18.55 14.16
CA SER A 279 -15.66 18.61 13.11
C SER A 279 -16.67 17.45 13.22
N GLU A 280 -17.84 17.61 12.60
CA GLU A 280 -18.87 16.56 12.56
C GLU A 280 -18.30 15.23 11.99
N ASP A 281 -17.55 15.31 10.88
CA ASP A 281 -16.90 14.15 10.27
C ASP A 281 -15.81 13.55 11.18
N GLY A 282 -15.04 14.39 11.86
CA GLY A 282 -14.02 13.96 12.82
C GLY A 282 -14.61 13.21 14.02
N GLN A 283 -15.73 13.72 14.55
CA GLN A 283 -16.46 13.09 15.64
C GLN A 283 -17.16 11.81 15.20
N ALA A 284 -17.72 11.75 13.99
CA ALA A 284 -18.31 10.52 13.45
C ALA A 284 -17.28 9.38 13.33
N LEU A 285 -16.02 9.70 12.97
CA LEU A 285 -14.93 8.71 12.96
C LEU A 285 -14.55 8.25 14.36
N ALA A 286 -14.52 9.16 15.34
CA ALA A 286 -14.27 8.81 16.75
C ALA A 286 -15.38 7.96 17.36
N GLU A 287 -16.64 8.23 17.02
CA GLU A 287 -17.79 7.43 17.45
C GLU A 287 -17.74 6.03 16.85
N ASN A 288 -17.48 5.89 15.56
CA ASN A 288 -17.33 4.59 14.92
C ASN A 288 -16.17 3.78 15.54
N TRP A 289 -15.03 4.42 15.82
CA TRP A 289 -13.93 3.78 16.54
C TRP A 289 -14.37 3.29 17.92
N LEU A 290 -15.09 4.12 18.68
CA LEU A 290 -15.56 3.76 20.01
C LEU A 290 -16.54 2.58 19.97
N GLU A 291 -17.45 2.55 19.00
CA GLU A 291 -18.38 1.42 18.81
C GLU A 291 -17.63 0.11 18.51
N LEU A 292 -16.63 0.14 17.63
CA LEU A 292 -15.81 -1.04 17.33
C LEU A 292 -14.95 -1.47 18.51
N PHE A 293 -14.47 -0.52 19.31
CA PHE A 293 -13.71 -0.81 20.52
C PHE A 293 -14.61 -1.43 21.60
N GLN A 294 -15.77 -0.83 21.85
CA GLN A 294 -16.74 -1.30 22.84
C GLN A 294 -17.33 -2.67 22.47
N SER A 295 -17.38 -3.02 21.18
CA SER A 295 -17.89 -4.32 20.76
C SER A 295 -17.13 -5.48 21.40
N TYR A 296 -15.81 -5.36 21.60
CA TYR A 296 -15.00 -6.39 22.25
C TYR A 296 -14.53 -6.02 23.66
N ALA A 297 -14.40 -4.73 23.99
CA ALA A 297 -13.94 -4.28 25.31
C ALA A 297 -15.07 -4.10 26.32
N GLY A 298 -16.33 -4.09 25.85
CA GLY A 298 -17.51 -3.78 26.66
C GLY A 298 -17.65 -2.29 26.97
N GLU A 299 -18.72 -1.94 27.68
CA GLU A 299 -19.05 -0.54 28.01
C GLU A 299 -18.53 -0.09 29.38
N ASP A 300 -17.99 -1.00 30.21
CA ASP A 300 -17.48 -0.68 31.53
C ASP A 300 -16.21 0.20 31.47
N PRO A 301 -16.23 1.42 32.02
CA PRO A 301 -15.09 2.33 31.96
C PRO A 301 -13.82 1.78 32.62
N VAL A 302 -13.95 0.97 33.68
CA VAL A 302 -12.80 0.37 34.38
C VAL A 302 -12.11 -0.66 33.48
N THR A 303 -12.91 -1.52 32.83
CA THR A 303 -12.41 -2.48 31.84
C THR A 303 -11.73 -1.77 30.67
N GLN A 304 -12.36 -0.74 30.09
CA GLN A 304 -11.79 0.03 28.99
C GLN A 304 -10.44 0.69 29.36
N GLN A 305 -10.29 1.16 30.60
CA GLN A 305 -9.04 1.73 31.09
C GLN A 305 -7.90 0.69 31.12
N LYS A 306 -8.20 -0.58 31.46
CA LYS A 306 -7.21 -1.67 31.40
C LYS A 306 -6.74 -1.94 29.97
N PHE A 307 -7.65 -1.95 28.99
CA PHE A 307 -7.29 -2.06 27.57
C PHE A 307 -6.37 -0.92 27.14
N HIS A 308 -6.73 0.31 27.48
CA HIS A 308 -5.91 1.47 27.15
C HIS A 308 -4.51 1.40 27.78
N PHE A 309 -4.43 0.98 29.04
CA PHE A 309 -3.16 0.79 29.74
C PHE A 309 -2.31 -0.29 29.06
N ALA A 310 -2.89 -1.44 28.71
CA ALA A 310 -2.19 -2.50 27.99
C ALA A 310 -1.65 -2.00 26.64
N MET A 311 -2.42 -1.23 25.88
CA MET A 311 -1.98 -0.65 24.60
C MET A 311 -0.80 0.32 24.75
N GLN A 312 -0.68 1.00 25.89
CA GLN A 312 0.46 1.90 26.17
C GLN A 312 1.73 1.14 26.60
N GLN A 313 1.57 0.04 27.33
CA GLN A 313 2.70 -0.73 27.87
C GLN A 313 3.26 -1.75 26.87
N GLU A 314 2.44 -2.22 25.93
CA GLU A 314 2.76 -3.37 25.07
C GLU A 314 2.87 -2.95 23.59
N PRO A 315 4.09 -2.75 23.05
CA PRO A 315 4.29 -2.35 21.66
C PRO A 315 3.67 -3.33 20.65
N HIS A 316 3.54 -4.62 21.02
CA HIS A 316 2.93 -5.64 20.18
C HIS A 316 1.47 -5.34 19.85
N MET A 317 0.75 -4.60 20.70
CA MET A 317 -0.68 -4.32 20.52
C MET A 317 -0.98 -3.48 19.29
N LEU A 318 0.00 -2.66 18.87
CA LEU A 318 -0.08 -1.82 17.68
C LEU A 318 0.27 -2.56 16.39
N LYS A 319 0.91 -3.73 16.45
CA LYS A 319 1.26 -4.51 15.26
C LYS A 319 0.01 -4.98 14.51
N GLY A 320 0.09 -5.00 13.17
CA GLY A 320 -0.99 -5.48 12.31
C GLY A 320 -2.27 -4.65 12.40
N THR A 321 -2.18 -3.40 12.88
CA THR A 321 -3.30 -2.46 12.94
C THR A 321 -3.24 -1.40 11.85
N TRP A 322 -2.09 -1.27 11.17
CA TRP A 322 -1.81 -0.16 10.24
C TRP A 322 -1.94 1.24 10.89
N MET A 323 -1.99 1.33 12.22
CA MET A 323 -2.09 2.61 12.92
C MET A 323 -0.71 3.24 13.07
N THR A 324 -0.51 4.43 12.49
CA THR A 324 0.72 5.20 12.67
C THR A 324 0.61 6.10 13.90
N PRO A 325 1.74 6.58 14.46
CA PRO A 325 1.72 7.53 15.58
C PRO A 325 0.88 8.78 15.30
N ASP A 326 0.95 9.32 14.07
CA ASP A 326 0.18 10.50 13.67
C ASP A 326 -1.33 10.24 13.67
N VAL A 327 -1.75 9.09 13.15
CA VAL A 327 -3.17 8.69 13.13
C VAL A 327 -3.68 8.42 14.54
N LEU A 328 -2.88 7.77 15.40
CA LEU A 328 -3.20 7.55 16.80
C LEU A 328 -3.36 8.88 17.55
N GLN A 329 -2.46 9.83 17.33
CA GLN A 329 -2.53 11.15 17.95
C GLN A 329 -3.79 11.91 17.52
N TRP A 330 -4.10 11.90 16.22
CA TRP A 330 -5.32 12.52 15.69
C TRP A 330 -6.58 11.90 16.31
N LEU A 331 -6.65 10.57 16.36
CA LEU A 331 -7.77 9.84 16.94
C LEU A 331 -7.94 10.12 18.44
N GLN A 332 -6.85 10.16 19.20
CA GLN A 332 -6.87 10.50 20.63
C GLN A 332 -7.43 11.91 20.88
N GLN A 333 -7.10 12.88 20.02
CA GLN A 333 -7.67 14.23 20.08
C GLN A 333 -9.19 14.21 19.84
N ALA A 334 -9.64 13.51 18.79
CA ALA A 334 -11.05 13.40 18.45
C ALA A 334 -11.88 12.76 19.58
N ILE A 335 -11.36 11.66 20.17
CA ILE A 335 -12.00 10.98 21.31
C ILE A 335 -11.99 11.89 22.56
N GLY A 336 -10.90 12.60 22.83
CA GLY A 336 -10.81 13.51 23.97
C GLY A 336 -11.89 14.60 23.93
N ILE A 337 -12.13 15.18 22.75
CA ILE A 337 -13.18 16.17 22.52
C ILE A 337 -14.57 15.54 22.71
N MET A 338 -14.80 14.35 22.16
CA MET A 338 -16.05 13.61 22.30
C MET A 338 -16.43 13.39 23.77
N VAL A 339 -15.48 12.92 24.58
CA VAL A 339 -15.69 12.65 26.02
C VAL A 339 -15.99 13.95 26.77
N GLN A 340 -15.28 15.04 26.50
CA GLN A 340 -15.54 16.35 27.12
C GLN A 340 -16.93 16.88 26.77
N CYS A 341 -17.34 16.78 25.50
CA CYS A 341 -18.66 17.19 25.03
C CYS A 341 -19.79 16.37 25.67
N ARG A 342 -19.57 15.06 25.88
CA ARG A 342 -20.54 14.18 26.57
C ARG A 342 -20.65 14.53 28.06
N GLN A 343 -19.54 14.82 28.73
CA GLN A 343 -19.53 15.24 30.13
C GLN A 343 -20.20 16.61 30.35
N ALA A 344 -20.02 17.56 29.42
CA ALA A 344 -20.66 18.88 29.49
C ALA A 344 -22.19 18.85 29.24
N LYS A 345 -22.74 17.74 28.73
CA LYS A 345 -24.17 17.54 28.47
C LYS A 345 -24.91 16.78 29.59
N ILE A 346 -24.21 16.36 30.64
CA ILE A 346 -24.84 15.74 31.82
C ILE A 346 -25.30 16.87 32.76
N PRO A 347 -26.62 17.03 33.01
CA PRO A 347 -27.16 18.14 33.80
C PRO A 347 -26.79 18.09 35.29
#